data_AF-A0A1I5PKV7-F1
#
_entry.id   AF-A0A1I5PKV7-F1
#
_cell.length_a   1.000
_cell.length_b   1.000
_cell.length_c   1.000
_cell.angle_alpha   90.00
_cell.angle_beta   90.00
_cell.angle_gamma   90.00
#
_symmetry.space_group_name_H-M   'P 1'
#
loop_
_entity.id
_entity.type
_entity.pdbx_description
1 polymer ?
#
loop_
_entity_poly.entity_id
_entity_poly.type
_entity_poly.pdbx_seq_one_letter_code
_entity_poly.pdbx_strand_id
1 'polypeptide(L)'
;MGLMQWLKGGKQEEEKPAYPEINMEKKEQEIKDLRHSLESDTEPDTRVEKLNQLGAVLFQTGKVSEAIEIWEESVGFYEKPGYPHGKLMEAYTKKQTDAWKTGDDEASEYYAAKIDGLMKTNKDSIRYNN
;
A
#
# COMPACT_ATOMS: atom_id res chain seq x y z
N MET A 1 -12.86 51.63 37.26
CA MET A 1 -13.88 50.68 36.75
C MET A 1 -13.70 50.60 35.24
N GLY A 2 -13.02 49.57 34.74
CA GLY A 2 -12.79 49.37 33.31
C GLY A 2 -13.86 48.44 32.74
N LEU A 3 -14.72 48.97 31.88
CA LEU A 3 -15.65 48.19 31.06
C LEU A 3 -14.84 47.56 29.92
N MET A 4 -14.64 46.23 29.97
CA MET A 4 -14.03 45.47 28.88
C MET A 4 -14.98 45.37 27.70
N GLN A 5 -14.48 45.82 26.55
CA GLN A 5 -15.08 45.65 25.23
C GLN A 5 -14.51 44.37 24.58
N TRP A 6 -15.43 43.60 24.00
CA TRP A 6 -15.29 42.36 23.23
C TRP A 6 -13.99 42.15 22.42
N LEU A 7 -13.51 40.89 22.37
CA LEU A 7 -12.94 40.32 21.14
C LEU A 7 -13.38 38.87 20.93
N LYS A 8 -13.93 38.65 19.74
CA LYS A 8 -14.40 37.39 19.14
C LYS A 8 -13.32 36.32 19.20
N GLY A 9 -13.67 35.15 19.74
CA GLY A 9 -12.91 33.92 19.53
C GLY A 9 -13.05 33.46 18.08
N GLY A 10 -12.17 33.96 17.21
CA GLY A 10 -11.95 33.37 15.89
C GLY A 10 -11.35 31.99 16.08
N LYS A 11 -12.11 30.94 15.74
CA LYS A 11 -11.54 29.61 15.54
C LYS A 11 -10.53 29.77 14.41
N GLN A 12 -9.25 29.70 14.76
CA GLN A 12 -8.19 29.55 13.78
C GLN A 12 -8.41 28.16 13.17
N GLU A 13 -8.92 28.12 11.94
CA GLU A 13 -8.86 26.92 11.13
C GLU A 13 -7.38 26.63 10.93
N GLU A 14 -6.86 25.64 11.66
CA GLU A 14 -5.53 25.11 11.43
C GLU A 14 -5.49 24.62 9.97
N GLU A 15 -4.81 25.37 9.11
CA GLU A 15 -4.51 24.96 7.74
C GLU A 15 -3.77 23.62 7.82
N LYS A 16 -4.48 22.54 7.47
CA LYS A 16 -3.89 21.21 7.33
C LYS A 16 -2.67 21.34 6.42
N PRO A 17 -1.51 20.75 6.78
CA PRO A 17 -0.32 20.84 5.95
C PRO A 17 -0.67 20.36 4.55
N ALA A 18 -0.40 21.19 3.54
CA ALA A 18 -0.53 20.84 2.14
C ALA A 18 0.41 19.65 1.89
N TYR A 19 -0.15 18.45 1.88
CA TYR A 19 0.56 17.26 1.43
C TYR A 19 1.10 17.56 0.03
N PRO A 20 2.35 17.20 -0.29
CA PRO A 20 2.89 17.43 -1.63
C PRO A 20 1.92 16.81 -2.64
N GLU A 21 1.43 17.65 -3.54
CA GLU A 21 0.46 17.25 -4.54
C GLU A 21 1.08 16.11 -5.35
N ILE A 22 0.46 14.93 -5.30
CA ILE A 22 0.96 13.76 -6.02
C ILE A 22 0.85 14.10 -7.50
N ASN A 23 1.99 14.28 -8.17
CA ASN A 23 2.01 14.46 -9.61
C ASN A 23 1.66 13.12 -10.28
N MET A 24 0.37 12.95 -10.58
CA MET A 24 -0.18 11.73 -11.17
C MET A 24 0.44 11.43 -12.54
N GLU A 25 0.73 12.45 -13.36
CA GLU A 25 1.36 12.27 -14.66
C GLU A 25 2.77 11.67 -14.53
N LYS A 26 3.58 12.21 -13.60
CA LYS A 26 4.89 11.68 -13.28
C LYS A 26 4.81 10.24 -12.76
N LYS A 27 3.80 9.93 -11.93
CA LYS A 27 3.59 8.58 -11.38
C LYS A 27 3.17 7.58 -12.45
N GLU A 28 2.33 7.99 -13.40
CA GLU A 28 1.97 7.16 -14.55
C GLU A 28 3.17 6.88 -15.46
N GLN A 29 4.03 7.88 -15.66
CA GLN A 29 5.28 7.67 -16.40
C GLN A 29 6.22 6.70 -15.66
N GLU A 30 6.37 6.86 -14.35
CA GLU A 30 7.15 5.96 -13.49
C GLU A 30 6.63 4.51 -13.57
N ILE A 31 5.31 4.30 -13.58
CA ILE A 31 4.70 2.97 -13.78
C ILE A 31 5.11 2.37 -15.13
N LYS A 32 5.04 3.16 -16.22
CA LYS A 32 5.41 2.70 -17.56
C LYS A 32 6.89 2.31 -17.64
N ASP A 33 7.75 3.16 -17.10
CA ASP A 33 9.20 2.93 -17.13
C ASP A 33 9.57 1.67 -16.33
N LEU A 34 8.97 1.48 -15.15
CA LEU A 34 9.17 0.28 -14.33
C LEU A 34 8.66 -0.99 -15.03
N ARG A 35 7.47 -0.94 -15.64
CA ARG A 35 6.91 -2.07 -16.39
C ARG A 35 7.82 -2.45 -17.57
N HIS A 36 8.31 -1.47 -18.33
CA HIS A 36 9.19 -1.73 -19.45
C HIS A 36 10.54 -2.31 -19.01
N SER A 37 11.12 -1.80 -17.91
CA SER A 37 12.35 -2.37 -17.36
C SER A 37 12.17 -3.86 -17.01
N LEU A 38 11.05 -4.21 -16.36
CA LEU A 38 10.75 -5.58 -15.93
C LEU A 38 10.61 -6.59 -17.08
N GLU A 39 10.36 -6.14 -18.32
CA GLU A 39 10.25 -7.03 -19.49
C GLU A 39 11.58 -7.71 -19.86
N SER A 40 12.70 -7.05 -19.53
CA SER A 40 14.06 -7.51 -19.87
C SER A 40 14.92 -7.91 -18.68
N ASP A 41 14.43 -7.68 -17.45
CA ASP A 41 15.13 -8.05 -16.23
C ASP A 41 15.02 -9.56 -15.95
N THR A 42 16.16 -10.24 -16.02
CA THR A 42 16.31 -11.67 -15.69
C THR A 42 16.85 -11.92 -14.29
N GLU A 43 17.45 -10.92 -13.66
CA GLU A 43 18.06 -11.05 -12.34
C GLU A 43 16.99 -11.01 -11.23
N PRO A 44 16.84 -12.09 -10.43
CA PRO A 44 15.76 -12.18 -9.43
C PRO A 44 15.75 -11.03 -8.42
N ASP A 45 16.93 -10.66 -7.90
CA ASP A 45 17.05 -9.61 -6.87
C ASP A 45 16.63 -8.24 -7.40
N THR A 46 17.15 -7.87 -8.57
CA THR A 46 16.79 -6.62 -9.23
C THR A 46 15.32 -6.60 -9.63
N ARG A 47 14.78 -7.73 -10.07
CA ARG A 47 13.36 -7.86 -10.43
C ARG A 47 12.46 -7.64 -9.21
N VAL A 48 12.78 -8.22 -8.07
CA VAL A 48 11.99 -8.04 -6.83
C VAL A 48 12.02 -6.59 -6.36
N GLU A 49 13.18 -5.93 -6.40
CA GLU A 49 13.27 -4.50 -6.07
C GLU A 49 12.36 -3.64 -6.96
N LYS A 50 12.38 -3.90 -8.27
CA LYS A 50 11.54 -3.17 -9.24
C LYS A 50 10.06 -3.49 -9.11
N LEU A 51 9.70 -4.75 -8.85
CA LEU A 51 8.31 -5.12 -8.51
C LEU A 51 7.84 -4.40 -7.24
N ASN A 52 8.68 -4.34 -6.21
CA ASN A 52 8.34 -3.63 -4.97
C ASN A 52 8.11 -2.13 -5.20
N GLN A 53 8.96 -1.50 -6.03
CA GLN A 53 8.78 -0.11 -6.45
C GLN A 53 7.49 0.08 -7.24
N LEU A 54 7.24 -0.78 -8.24
CA LEU A 54 6.03 -0.71 -9.07
C LEU A 54 4.77 -0.84 -8.23
N GLY A 55 4.70 -1.82 -7.32
CA GLY A 55 3.58 -1.99 -6.41
C GLY A 55 3.36 -0.76 -5.52
N ALA A 56 4.43 -0.13 -5.02
CA ALA A 56 4.33 1.09 -4.23
C ALA A 56 3.76 2.28 -5.02
N VAL A 57 4.19 2.46 -6.26
CA VAL A 57 3.67 3.52 -7.15
C VAL A 57 2.22 3.26 -7.55
N LEU A 58 1.86 2.02 -7.85
CA LEU A 58 0.47 1.62 -8.12
C LEU A 58 -0.44 1.88 -6.91
N PHE A 59 0.03 1.56 -5.71
CA PHE A 59 -0.73 1.82 -4.48
C PHE A 59 -0.93 3.32 -4.24
N GLN A 60 0.11 4.14 -4.45
CA GLN A 60 0.04 5.59 -4.33
C GLN A 60 -0.92 6.24 -5.33
N THR A 61 -1.06 5.66 -6.52
CA THR A 61 -1.98 6.14 -7.56
C THR A 61 -3.40 5.58 -7.42
N GLY A 62 -3.68 4.81 -6.35
CA GLY A 62 -5.00 4.23 -6.08
C GLY A 62 -5.29 2.95 -6.86
N LYS A 63 -4.35 2.45 -7.67
CA LYS A 63 -4.42 1.18 -8.40
C LYS A 63 -4.12 0.00 -7.46
N VAL A 64 -4.89 -0.10 -6.38
CA VAL A 64 -4.63 -1.05 -5.27
C VAL A 64 -4.71 -2.50 -5.72
N SER A 65 -5.62 -2.84 -6.65
CA SER A 65 -5.69 -4.21 -7.19
C SER A 65 -4.41 -4.60 -7.94
N GLU A 66 -3.91 -3.72 -8.82
CA GLU A 66 -2.66 -3.96 -9.55
C GLU A 66 -1.46 -4.00 -8.59
N ALA A 67 -1.44 -3.15 -7.55
CA ALA A 67 -0.39 -3.19 -6.54
C ALA A 67 -0.32 -4.54 -5.80
N ILE A 68 -1.49 -5.12 -5.50
CA ILE A 68 -1.59 -6.45 -4.89
C ILE A 68 -0.98 -7.51 -5.81
N GLU A 69 -1.38 -7.54 -7.09
CA GLU A 69 -0.85 -8.52 -8.05
C GLU A 69 0.68 -8.45 -8.15
N ILE A 70 1.23 -7.24 -8.21
CA ILE A 70 2.68 -7.01 -8.30
C ILE A 70 3.41 -7.47 -7.02
N TRP A 71 2.85 -7.21 -5.84
CA TRP A 71 3.46 -7.68 -4.60
C TRP A 71 3.26 -9.19 -4.38
N GLU A 72 2.16 -9.79 -4.86
CA GLU A 72 1.96 -11.25 -4.91
C GLU A 72 3.01 -11.92 -5.82
N GLU A 73 3.34 -11.32 -6.97
CA GLU A 73 4.45 -11.77 -7.82
C GLU A 73 5.78 -11.66 -7.06
N SER A 74 6.05 -10.51 -6.42
CA SER A 74 7.28 -10.24 -5.68
C SER A 74 7.54 -11.22 -4.54
N VAL A 75 6.52 -11.58 -3.74
CA VAL A 75 6.67 -12.59 -2.68
C VAL A 75 6.94 -13.99 -3.24
N GLY A 76 6.55 -14.28 -4.48
CA GLY A 76 6.83 -15.56 -5.13
C GLY A 76 8.32 -15.81 -5.40
N PHE A 77 9.14 -14.77 -5.44
CA PHE A 77 10.59 -14.89 -5.67
C PHE A 77 11.38 -15.29 -4.42
N TYR A 78 10.85 -15.05 -3.21
CA TYR A 78 11.56 -15.33 -1.97
C TYR A 78 10.67 -15.99 -0.92
N GLU A 79 11.15 -17.10 -0.34
CA GLU A 79 10.47 -17.82 0.73
C GLU A 79 10.44 -17.06 2.07
N LYS A 80 11.27 -16.00 2.21
CA LYS A 80 11.40 -15.25 3.46
C LYS A 80 10.45 -14.04 3.49
N PRO A 81 9.79 -13.80 4.63
CA PRO A 81 9.02 -12.58 4.85
C PRO A 81 9.91 -11.35 4.70
N GLY A 82 9.44 -10.38 3.91
CA GLY A 82 10.20 -9.17 3.61
C GLY A 82 9.27 -7.98 3.31
N TYR A 83 9.84 -6.91 2.77
CA TYR A 83 9.11 -5.70 2.38
C TYR A 83 7.75 -5.96 1.68
N PRO A 84 7.65 -6.82 0.64
CA PRO A 84 6.38 -7.06 -0.06
C PRO A 84 5.30 -7.69 0.82
N HIS A 85 5.66 -8.48 1.84
CA HIS A 85 4.66 -9.06 2.77
C HIS A 85 3.96 -7.96 3.59
N GLY A 86 4.73 -7.01 4.14
CA GLY A 86 4.15 -5.89 4.87
C GLY A 86 3.25 -5.01 3.99
N LYS A 87 3.59 -4.89 2.71
CA LYS A 87 2.79 -4.15 1.73
C LYS A 87 1.53 -4.87 1.27
N LEU A 88 1.58 -6.18 1.08
CA LEU A 88 0.37 -6.99 0.88
C LEU A 88 -0.56 -6.91 2.08
N MET A 89 -0.01 -6.92 3.30
CA MET A 89 -0.79 -6.80 4.52
C MET A 89 -1.60 -5.48 4.54
N GLU A 90 -0.93 -4.37 4.24
CA GLU A 90 -1.53 -3.04 4.13
C GLU A 90 -2.62 -2.99 3.04
N ALA A 91 -2.33 -3.57 1.87
CA ALA A 91 -3.24 -3.55 0.73
C ALA A 91 -4.50 -4.41 0.91
N TYR A 92 -4.36 -5.63 1.44
CA TYR A 92 -5.51 -6.48 1.75
C TYR A 92 -6.38 -5.86 2.83
N THR A 93 -5.79 -5.27 3.88
CA THR A 93 -6.55 -4.57 4.93
C THR A 93 -7.35 -3.40 4.35
N LYS A 94 -6.74 -2.65 3.43
CA LYS A 94 -7.45 -1.59 2.71
C LYS A 94 -8.63 -2.14 1.91
N LYS A 95 -8.42 -3.21 1.14
CA LYS A 95 -9.48 -3.84 0.34
C LYS A 95 -10.61 -4.42 1.18
N GLN A 96 -10.29 -5.08 2.29
CA GLN A 96 -11.27 -5.55 3.26
C GLN A 96 -12.10 -4.40 3.84
N THR A 97 -11.43 -3.29 4.19
CA THR A 97 -12.10 -2.10 4.70
C THR A 97 -13.03 -1.46 3.67
N ASP A 98 -12.59 -1.40 2.41
CA ASP A 98 -13.40 -0.88 1.32
C ASP A 98 -14.61 -1.80 1.05
N ALA A 99 -14.44 -3.13 1.14
CA ALA A 99 -15.52 -4.11 1.02
C ALA A 99 -16.57 -3.98 2.15
N TRP A 100 -16.14 -3.80 3.40
CA TRP A 100 -17.06 -3.51 4.51
C TRP A 100 -17.88 -2.24 4.28
N LYS A 101 -17.26 -1.19 3.71
CA LYS A 101 -17.96 0.08 3.42
C LYS A 101 -19.00 -0.07 2.31
N THR A 102 -18.76 -0.96 1.34
CA THR A 102 -19.69 -1.22 0.24
C THR A 102 -20.72 -2.30 0.54
N GLY A 103 -20.61 -2.98 1.70
CA GLY A 103 -21.46 -4.12 2.04
C GLY A 103 -21.17 -5.36 1.20
N ASP A 104 -19.94 -5.49 0.69
CA ASP A 104 -19.49 -6.65 -0.08
C ASP A 104 -18.89 -7.68 0.87
N ASP A 105 -19.77 -8.51 1.45
CA ASP A 105 -19.39 -9.50 2.45
C ASP A 105 -18.44 -10.57 1.86
N GLU A 106 -18.64 -10.98 0.60
CA GLU A 106 -17.79 -11.95 -0.09
C GLU A 106 -16.36 -11.42 -0.26
N ALA A 107 -16.22 -10.18 -0.75
CA ALA A 107 -14.90 -9.57 -0.87
C ALA A 107 -14.24 -9.38 0.50
N SER A 108 -15.02 -9.01 1.52
CA SER A 108 -14.48 -8.84 2.87
C SER A 108 -13.92 -10.13 3.46
N GLU A 109 -14.66 -11.23 3.35
CA GLU A 109 -14.21 -12.56 3.78
C GLU A 109 -13.00 -13.05 2.96
N TYR A 110 -13.01 -12.79 1.65
CA TYR A 110 -11.87 -13.12 0.78
C TYR A 110 -10.58 -12.43 1.25
N TYR A 111 -10.63 -11.12 1.50
CA TYR A 111 -9.45 -10.39 1.98
C TYR A 111 -9.09 -10.78 3.42
N ALA A 112 -10.05 -11.12 4.27
CA ALA A 112 -9.78 -11.69 5.60
C ALA A 112 -8.94 -12.97 5.51
N ALA A 113 -9.34 -13.90 4.63
CA ALA A 113 -8.63 -15.15 4.42
C ALA A 113 -7.20 -14.93 3.87
N LYS A 114 -7.02 -13.96 2.97
CA LYS A 114 -5.70 -13.56 2.45
C LYS A 114 -4.79 -13.01 3.55
N ILE A 115 -5.33 -12.16 4.43
CA ILE A 115 -4.63 -11.61 5.60
C ILE A 115 -4.16 -12.75 6.53
N ASP A 116 -5.07 -13.66 6.88
CA ASP A 116 -4.77 -14.79 7.76
C ASP A 116 -3.72 -15.73 7.15
N GLY A 117 -3.83 -16.01 5.85
CA GLY A 117 -2.85 -16.79 5.10
C GLY A 117 -1.46 -16.17 5.18
N LEU A 118 -1.36 -14.86 4.88
CA LEU A 118 -0.11 -14.12 4.92
C LEU A 118 0.52 -14.12 6.33
N MET A 119 -0.29 -14.00 7.38
CA MET A 119 0.18 -14.06 8.78
C MET A 119 0.70 -15.45 9.17
N LYS A 120 0.06 -16.52 8.70
CA LYS A 120 0.51 -17.90 8.96
C LYS A 120 1.85 -18.18 8.29
N THR A 121 2.00 -17.84 7.01
CA THR A 121 3.27 -18.00 6.29
C THR A 121 4.39 -17.23 6.99
N ASN A 122 4.14 -16.00 7.44
CA ASN A 122 5.13 -15.20 8.15
C ASN A 122 5.58 -15.87 9.47
N LYS A 123 4.64 -16.44 10.24
CA LYS A 123 4.96 -17.16 11.49
C LYS A 123 5.73 -18.46 11.25
N ASP A 124 5.36 -19.24 10.24
CA ASP A 124 6.02 -20.52 9.93
C ASP A 124 7.45 -20.30 9.44
N SER A 125 7.69 -19.30 8.59
CA SER A 125 9.04 -18.94 8.15
C SER A 125 9.96 -18.50 9.30
N ILE A 126 9.42 -17.90 10.37
CA ILE A 126 10.19 -17.54 11.57
C ILE A 126 10.46 -18.77 12.45
N ARG A 127 9.53 -19.72 12.53
CA ARG A 127 9.62 -20.88 13.41
C ARG A 127 10.60 -21.95 12.92
N TYR A 128 10.75 -22.12 11.60
CA TYR A 128 11.63 -23.15 11.02
C TYR A 128 13.05 -22.67 10.69
N ASN A 129 13.35 -21.38 10.89
CA ASN A 129 14.64 -20.79 10.54
C ASN A 129 15.56 -20.54 11.76
N ASN A 130 15.39 -21.32 12.84
CA ASN A 130 16.25 -21.37 14.04
C ASN A 130 16.83 -22.77 14.25
#